data_AF-A0A9D8TW82-F1
#
_entry.id   AF-A0A9D8TW82-F1
#
_cell.length_a   1.000
_cell.length_b   1.000
_cell.length_c   1.000
_cell.angle_alpha   90.00
_cell.angle_beta   90.00
_cell.angle_gamma   90.00
#
_symmetry.space_group_name_H-M   'P 1'
#
loop_
_entity.id
_entity.type
_entity.pdbx_description
1 polymer ?
#
loop_
_entity_poly.entity_id
_entity_poly.type
_entity_poly.pdbx_seq_one_letter_code
_entity_poly.pdbx_strand_id
1 'polypeptide(L)'
;MFIAISCIILVAIAAPIILYLVLKSPFGGYPYFTATIDISGRKKPDTQDLVDEYLIEHGMRDIEKEHARIREWKKECRRQIENSHLKGRREKQFKALVDDDHAYRFVVFRLQTRYQQRNYQRTAYKVKNRVGGFACNYTYLAQRDEMLASINYETTLKKWDSANQRKLLTPKLREEIMKRDNYTCQICGKYMPDKVGLQIDHIIPIAKGGKTVPSNLQVLCSRCNGSKHDKLEI
;
A
#
# COMPACT_ATOMS: atom_id res chain seq x y z
N MET A 1 28.21 41.56 46.63
CA MET A 1 27.13 40.59 46.95
C MET A 1 26.12 40.45 45.81
N PHE A 2 25.55 41.54 45.28
CA PHE A 2 24.58 41.50 44.16
C PHE A 2 25.08 40.85 42.87
N ILE A 3 26.34 41.10 42.47
CA ILE A 3 26.94 40.51 41.24
C ILE A 3 27.07 38.98 41.35
N ALA A 4 27.38 38.46 42.55
CA ALA A 4 27.49 37.02 42.77
C ALA A 4 26.11 36.34 42.69
N ILE A 5 25.07 36.97 43.24
CA ILE A 5 23.70 36.46 43.21
C ILE A 5 23.14 36.46 41.78
N SER A 6 23.40 37.51 40.99
CA SER A 6 22.95 37.57 39.59
C SER A 6 23.66 36.52 38.71
N CYS A 7 24.96 36.28 38.93
CA CYS A 7 25.69 35.20 38.24
C CYS A 7 25.14 33.81 38.59
N ILE A 8 24.80 33.55 39.86
CA ILE A 8 24.22 32.27 40.30
C ILE A 8 22.85 32.03 39.64
N ILE A 9 21.99 33.05 39.59
CA ILE A 9 20.68 32.96 38.94
C ILE A 9 20.83 32.72 37.43
N LEU A 10 21.76 33.41 36.78
CA LEU A 10 22.08 33.18 35.36
C LEU A 10 22.54 31.75 35.08
N VAL A 11 23.44 31.20 35.90
CA VAL A 11 23.91 29.81 35.76
C VAL A 11 22.78 28.81 36.04
N ALA A 12 21.95 29.06 37.06
CA ALA A 12 20.82 28.21 37.40
C ALA A 12 19.76 28.13 36.29
N ILE A 13 19.61 29.19 35.49
CA ILE A 13 18.71 29.20 34.32
C ILE A 13 19.41 28.66 33.07
N ALA A 14 20.68 29.01 32.85
CA ALA A 14 21.41 28.63 31.64
C ALA A 14 21.81 27.15 31.62
N ALA A 15 22.21 26.57 32.75
CA ALA A 15 22.69 25.19 32.81
C ALA A 15 21.61 24.16 32.39
N PRO A 16 20.33 24.25 32.83
CA PRO A 16 19.26 23.38 32.33
C PRO A 16 18.98 23.54 30.84
N ILE A 17 19.05 24.76 30.31
CA ILE A 17 18.84 25.05 28.89
C ILE A 17 19.97 24.45 28.05
N ILE A 18 21.22 24.67 28.46
CA ILE A 18 22.40 24.09 27.80
C ILE A 18 22.34 22.57 27.86
N LEU A 19 22.00 22.00 29.02
CA LEU A 19 21.81 20.57 29.17
C LEU A 19 20.72 20.05 28.24
N TYR A 20 19.56 20.70 28.17
CA TYR A 20 18.50 20.33 27.24
C TYR A 20 18.97 20.36 25.78
N LEU A 21 19.65 21.43 25.35
CA LEU A 21 20.17 21.57 23.99
C LEU A 21 21.21 20.49 23.65
N VAL A 22 22.10 20.18 24.59
CA VAL A 22 23.08 19.10 24.46
C VAL A 22 22.40 17.74 24.42
N LEU A 23 21.34 17.52 25.20
CA LEU A 23 20.65 16.24 25.27
C LEU A 23 19.63 16.01 24.15
N LYS A 24 19.08 17.06 23.53
CA LYS A 24 18.14 17.02 22.41
C LYS A 24 18.79 16.41 21.17
N SER A 25 18.03 15.62 20.40
CA SER A 25 18.52 15.02 19.15
C SER A 25 18.83 16.11 18.10
N PRO A 26 19.98 16.05 17.41
CA PRO A 26 20.34 17.03 16.37
C PRO A 26 19.76 16.69 14.98
N PHE A 27 19.19 15.49 14.78
CA PHE A 27 18.92 14.93 13.45
C PHE A 27 17.65 15.43 12.73
N GLY A 28 16.88 16.35 13.30
CA GLY A 28 15.71 16.97 12.63
C GLY A 28 14.49 16.06 12.35
N GLY A 29 14.60 14.75 12.59
CA GLY A 29 13.56 13.75 12.31
C GLY A 29 13.83 12.95 11.03
N TYR A 30 13.11 11.84 10.83
CA TYR A 30 13.28 11.00 9.66
C TYR A 30 12.59 11.63 8.42
N PRO A 31 13.28 11.75 7.26
CA PRO A 31 12.73 12.40 6.07
C PRO A 31 11.81 11.43 5.31
N TYR A 32 10.53 11.42 5.68
CA TYR A 32 9.52 10.60 5.01
C TYR A 32 9.10 11.16 3.65
N PHE A 33 9.01 10.28 2.65
CA PHE A 33 8.26 10.55 1.42
C PHE A 33 6.76 10.50 1.74
N THR A 34 5.99 11.48 1.28
CA THR A 34 4.52 11.48 1.42
C THR A 34 3.84 11.79 0.10
N ALA A 35 3.02 10.86 -0.38
CA ALA A 35 2.15 11.04 -1.55
C ALA A 35 0.68 10.95 -1.13
N THR A 36 -0.21 11.64 -1.85
CA THR A 36 -1.65 11.59 -1.59
C THR A 36 -2.39 10.93 -2.74
N ILE A 37 -3.30 10.01 -2.44
CA ILE A 37 -4.09 9.28 -3.43
C ILE A 37 -5.59 9.57 -3.22
N ASP A 38 -6.26 10.06 -4.27
CA ASP A 38 -7.71 10.27 -4.28
C ASP A 38 -8.43 8.98 -4.69
N ILE A 39 -9.31 8.48 -3.83
CA ILE A 39 -10.16 7.32 -4.13
C ILE A 39 -11.65 7.68 -4.25
N SER A 40 -11.95 8.95 -4.54
CA SER A 40 -13.30 9.44 -4.80
C SER A 40 -13.96 8.65 -5.94
N GLY A 41 -15.23 8.28 -5.75
CA GLY A 41 -15.98 7.47 -6.71
C GLY A 41 -15.62 5.97 -6.73
N ARG A 42 -14.65 5.52 -5.93
CA ARG A 42 -14.23 4.11 -5.89
C ARG A 42 -14.66 3.41 -4.60
N LYS A 43 -15.08 2.14 -4.69
CA LYS A 43 -15.40 1.30 -3.51
C LYS A 43 -14.12 0.62 -3.02
N LYS A 44 -13.68 0.96 -1.80
CA LYS A 44 -12.53 0.41 -1.05
C LYS A 44 -11.47 -0.32 -1.93
N PRO A 45 -10.67 0.42 -2.71
CA PRO A 45 -9.64 -0.18 -3.56
C PRO A 45 -8.57 -0.90 -2.73
N ASP A 46 -7.97 -1.93 -3.32
CA ASP A 46 -6.86 -2.69 -2.76
C ASP A 46 -5.62 -1.79 -2.65
N THR A 47 -4.88 -1.88 -1.54
CA THR A 47 -3.69 -1.05 -1.30
C THR A 47 -2.60 -1.30 -2.33
N GLN A 48 -2.44 -2.53 -2.82
CA GLN A 48 -1.44 -2.87 -3.84
C GLN A 48 -1.82 -2.28 -5.19
N ASP A 49 -3.10 -2.30 -5.55
CA ASP A 49 -3.61 -1.67 -6.77
C ASP A 49 -3.38 -0.15 -6.73
N LEU A 50 -3.56 0.49 -5.57
CA LEU A 50 -3.29 1.93 -5.40
C LEU A 50 -1.81 2.27 -5.62
N VAL A 51 -0.88 1.41 -5.17
CA VAL A 51 0.55 1.60 -5.44
C VAL A 51 0.83 1.46 -6.93
N ASP A 52 0.29 0.44 -7.57
CA ASP A 52 0.51 0.22 -9.00
C ASP A 52 0.00 1.39 -9.81
N GLU A 53 -1.22 1.84 -9.53
CA GLU A 53 -1.81 3.00 -10.21
C GLU A 53 -0.96 4.26 -9.99
N TYR A 54 -0.45 4.47 -8.77
CA TYR A 54 0.46 5.60 -8.51
C TYR A 54 1.75 5.51 -9.33
N LEU A 55 2.39 4.33 -9.35
CA LEU A 55 3.62 4.10 -10.10
C LEU A 55 3.42 4.22 -11.61
N ILE A 56 2.31 3.70 -12.14
CA ILE A 56 1.93 3.85 -13.55
C ILE A 56 1.75 5.32 -13.92
N GLU A 57 1.10 6.11 -13.06
CA GLU A 57 0.78 7.52 -13.34
C GLU A 57 1.98 8.45 -13.14
N HIS A 58 2.78 8.25 -12.10
CA HIS A 58 3.82 9.19 -11.67
C HIS A 58 5.25 8.69 -11.90
N GLY A 59 5.44 7.38 -12.05
CA GLY A 59 6.76 6.72 -12.13
C GLY A 59 7.57 6.79 -10.83
N MET A 60 8.83 6.40 -10.92
CA MET A 60 9.76 6.31 -9.78
C MET A 60 10.60 7.56 -9.52
N ARG A 61 10.54 8.57 -10.39
CA ARG A 61 11.46 9.73 -10.34
C ARG A 61 11.50 10.43 -8.98
N ASP A 62 10.34 10.77 -8.43
CA ASP A 62 10.26 11.48 -7.14
C ASP A 62 10.60 10.55 -5.97
N ILE A 63 10.27 9.25 -6.09
CA ILE A 63 10.60 8.21 -5.10
C ILE A 63 12.12 8.01 -5.02
N GLU A 64 12.81 7.95 -6.16
CA GLU A 64 14.27 7.81 -6.27
C GLU A 64 15.00 9.04 -5.76
N LYS A 65 14.48 10.23 -6.08
CA LYS A 65 15.00 11.49 -5.55
C LYS A 65 14.91 11.53 -4.03
N GLU A 66 13.77 11.15 -3.46
CA GLU A 66 13.61 11.09 -2.00
C GLU A 66 14.46 9.96 -1.39
N HIS A 67 14.64 8.83 -2.10
CA HIS A 67 15.55 7.77 -1.68
C HIS A 67 16.99 8.27 -1.56
N ALA A 68 17.47 9.03 -2.55
CA ALA A 68 18.78 9.66 -2.51
C ALA A 68 18.91 10.64 -1.33
N ARG A 69 17.87 11.45 -1.08
CA ARG A 69 17.82 12.38 0.05
C ARG A 69 17.86 11.67 1.40
N ILE A 70 17.13 10.56 1.58
CA ILE A 70 17.18 9.74 2.80
C ILE A 70 18.60 9.20 3.02
N ARG A 71 19.24 8.68 1.95
CA ARG A 71 20.63 8.18 2.04
C ARG A 71 21.60 9.28 2.46
N GLU A 72 21.45 10.47 1.90
CA GLU A 72 22.30 11.61 2.25
C GLU A 72 22.06 12.09 3.69
N TRP A 73 20.80 12.17 4.12
CA TRP A 73 20.45 12.47 5.51
C TRP A 73 21.10 11.48 6.49
N LYS A 74 21.11 10.17 6.17
CA LYS A 74 21.78 9.16 7.01
C LYS A 74 23.28 9.38 7.09
N LYS A 75 23.96 9.69 5.98
CA LYS A 75 25.40 9.99 5.97
C LYS A 75 25.71 11.21 6.84
N GLU A 76 24.90 12.27 6.71
CA GLU A 76 25.05 13.48 7.49
C GLU A 76 24.84 13.21 9.00
N CYS A 77 23.84 12.40 9.36
CA CYS A 77 23.66 11.96 10.75
C CYS A 77 24.87 11.18 11.27
N ARG A 78 25.47 10.30 10.46
CA ARG A 78 26.67 9.53 10.82
C ARG A 78 27.87 10.46 11.07
N ARG A 79 28.08 11.43 10.20
CA ARG A 79 29.11 12.48 10.37
C ARG A 79 28.91 13.27 11.68
N GLN A 80 27.67 13.61 12.01
CA GLN A 80 27.34 14.29 13.28
C GLN A 80 27.60 13.40 14.51
N ILE A 81 27.34 12.09 14.43
CA ILE A 81 27.67 11.13 15.49
C ILE A 81 29.18 11.06 15.69
N GLU A 82 29.93 10.90 14.60
CA GLU A 82 31.39 10.75 14.62
C GLU A 82 32.09 11.97 15.22
N ASN A 83 31.59 13.17 14.92
CA ASN A 83 32.09 14.44 15.45
C ASN A 83 31.55 14.79 16.84
N SER A 84 30.67 13.97 17.43
CA SER A 84 30.09 14.25 18.74
C SER A 84 30.94 13.70 19.88
N HIS A 85 31.07 14.48 20.97
CA HIS A 85 31.59 13.98 22.24
C HIS A 85 30.64 12.98 22.94
N LEU A 86 29.36 12.92 22.54
CA LEU A 86 28.33 12.05 23.11
C LEU A 86 27.93 10.90 22.16
N LYS A 87 28.91 10.27 21.49
CA LYS A 87 28.69 9.28 20.41
C LYS A 87 27.62 8.24 20.75
N GLY A 88 27.74 7.56 21.89
CA GLY A 88 26.78 6.52 22.28
C GLY A 88 25.34 7.03 22.48
N ARG A 89 25.15 8.27 22.94
CA ARG A 89 23.81 8.88 23.02
C ARG A 89 23.28 9.22 21.63
N ARG A 90 24.14 9.79 20.76
CA ARG A 90 23.77 10.16 19.39
C ARG A 90 23.43 8.94 18.56
N GLU A 91 24.15 7.83 18.71
CA GLU A 91 23.81 6.56 18.08
C GLU A 91 22.44 6.04 18.50
N LYS A 92 22.13 6.07 19.81
CA LYS A 92 20.80 5.66 20.31
C LYS A 92 19.70 6.55 19.73
N GLN A 93 19.91 7.86 19.68
CA GLN A 93 18.96 8.80 19.09
C GLN A 93 18.76 8.58 17.59
N PHE A 94 19.83 8.31 16.86
CA PHE A 94 19.76 8.01 15.43
C PHE A 94 19.01 6.70 15.19
N LYS A 95 19.37 5.62 15.89
CA LYS A 95 18.69 4.32 15.79
C LYS A 95 17.20 4.41 16.10
N ALA A 96 16.81 5.24 17.09
CA ALA A 96 15.41 5.47 17.42
C ALA A 96 14.62 6.27 16.35
N LEU A 97 15.32 6.97 15.45
CA LEU A 97 14.70 7.75 14.37
C LEU A 97 14.62 6.99 13.04
N VAL A 98 15.52 6.04 12.77
CA VAL A 98 15.55 5.31 11.50
C VAL A 98 14.26 4.48 11.35
N ASP A 99 13.54 4.70 10.25
CA ASP A 99 12.25 4.08 9.95
C ASP A 99 12.16 3.71 8.46
N ASP A 100 13.16 2.95 7.99
CA ASP A 100 13.33 2.58 6.59
C ASP A 100 12.13 1.79 6.04
N ASP A 101 11.52 0.97 6.90
CA ASP A 101 10.37 0.12 6.58
C ASP A 101 9.09 0.91 6.26
N HIS A 102 9.00 2.16 6.74
CA HIS A 102 7.84 3.03 6.54
C HIS A 102 8.23 4.39 5.95
N ALA A 103 9.38 4.44 5.27
CA ALA A 103 9.95 5.65 4.71
C ALA A 103 9.05 6.31 3.65
N TYR A 104 8.23 5.51 2.94
CA TYR A 104 7.33 5.97 1.89
C TYR A 104 5.89 5.83 2.31
N ARG A 105 5.18 6.95 2.42
CA ARG A 105 3.85 7.02 3.02
C ARG A 105 2.84 7.51 1.99
N PHE A 106 1.81 6.71 1.75
CA PHE A 106 0.73 7.03 0.84
C PHE A 106 -0.53 7.32 1.65
N VAL A 107 -0.97 8.58 1.61
CA VAL A 107 -2.14 9.07 2.33
C VAL A 107 -3.36 8.98 1.41
N VAL A 108 -4.33 8.19 1.81
CA VAL A 108 -5.54 7.96 1.02
C VAL A 108 -6.65 8.89 1.49
N PHE A 109 -7.27 9.63 0.56
CA PHE A 109 -8.36 10.54 0.84
C PHE A 109 -9.57 10.36 -0.09
N ARG A 110 -10.71 10.92 0.32
CA ARG A 110 -11.91 11.07 -0.50
C ARG A 110 -12.38 12.52 -0.48
N LEU A 111 -12.86 12.99 -1.62
CA LEU A 111 -13.56 14.25 -1.76
C LEU A 111 -15.04 14.03 -1.45
N GLN A 112 -15.53 14.64 -0.36
CA GLN A 112 -16.95 14.69 -0.04
C GLN A 112 -17.55 16.01 -0.50
N THR A 113 -18.71 15.94 -1.19
CA THR A 113 -19.50 17.13 -1.45
C THR A 113 -20.17 17.58 -0.15
N ARG A 114 -19.93 18.82 0.24
CA ARG A 114 -20.66 19.54 1.28
C ARG A 114 -21.48 20.65 0.64
N TYR A 115 -22.49 21.13 1.35
CA TYR A 115 -23.35 22.20 0.90
C TYR A 115 -23.33 23.32 1.93
N GLN A 116 -23.20 24.56 1.46
CA GLN A 116 -23.42 25.76 2.25
C GLN A 116 -24.69 26.43 1.75
N GLN A 117 -25.56 26.88 2.65
CA GLN A 117 -26.79 27.58 2.32
C GLN A 117 -26.68 29.05 2.78
N ARG A 118 -26.93 29.99 1.87
CA ARG A 118 -27.03 31.44 2.16
C ARG A 118 -28.14 32.04 1.30
N ASN A 119 -29.04 32.84 1.90
CA ASN A 119 -30.17 33.46 1.19
C ASN A 119 -30.95 32.47 0.31
N TYR A 120 -31.24 31.27 0.85
CA TYR A 120 -31.89 30.16 0.14
C TYR A 120 -31.15 29.60 -1.09
N GLN A 121 -29.93 30.08 -1.38
CA GLN A 121 -29.06 29.53 -2.40
C GLN A 121 -28.11 28.49 -1.78
N ARG A 122 -28.11 27.28 -2.35
CA ARG A 122 -27.20 26.19 -1.95
C ARG A 122 -25.98 26.16 -2.87
N THR A 123 -24.79 26.27 -2.30
CA THR A 123 -23.52 26.15 -3.01
C THR A 123 -22.81 24.87 -2.56
N ALA A 124 -22.47 24.01 -3.52
CA ALA A 124 -21.70 22.80 -3.28
C ALA A 124 -20.20 23.12 -3.20
N TYR A 125 -19.49 22.48 -2.28
CA TYR A 125 -18.03 22.52 -2.18
C TYR A 125 -17.46 21.15 -1.84
N LYS A 126 -16.17 20.92 -2.12
CA LYS A 126 -15.50 19.65 -1.85
C LYS A 126 -14.62 19.76 -0.62
N VAL A 127 -14.71 18.76 0.25
CA VAL A 127 -13.83 18.63 1.43
C VAL A 127 -13.02 17.34 1.30
N LYS A 128 -11.70 17.45 1.51
CA LYS A 128 -10.80 16.30 1.56
C LYS A 128 -10.90 15.62 2.92
N ASN A 129 -11.34 14.37 2.93
CA ASN A 129 -11.34 13.54 4.13
C ASN A 129 -10.31 12.43 4.00
N ARG A 130 -9.36 12.37 4.92
CA ARG A 130 -8.43 11.25 5.03
C ARG A 130 -9.20 9.99 5.43
N VAL A 131 -9.05 8.93 4.65
CA VAL A 131 -9.70 7.63 4.89
C VAL A 131 -8.71 6.62 5.46
N GLY A 132 -7.42 6.81 5.16
CA GLY A 132 -6.37 5.95 5.67
C GLY A 132 -5.04 6.25 5.01
N GLY A 133 -4.24 5.21 4.89
CA GLY A 133 -2.97 5.23 4.19
C GLY A 133 -2.21 3.94 4.43
N PHE A 134 -1.10 3.79 3.74
CA PHE A 134 -0.17 2.70 3.94
C PHE A 134 1.25 3.23 3.81
N ALA A 135 2.20 2.50 4.38
CA ALA A 135 3.60 2.84 4.31
C ALA A 135 4.42 1.62 3.89
N CYS A 136 5.55 1.86 3.23
CA CYS A 136 6.44 0.82 2.74
C CYS A 136 7.89 1.32 2.66
N ASN A 137 8.80 0.37 2.41
CA ASN A 137 10.20 0.65 2.11
C ASN A 137 10.44 0.86 0.60
N TYR A 138 11.64 1.35 0.29
CA TYR A 138 12.07 1.58 -1.09
C TYR A 138 12.09 0.28 -1.92
N THR A 139 12.59 -0.81 -1.33
CA THR A 139 12.73 -2.10 -2.03
C THR A 139 11.40 -2.62 -2.54
N TYR A 140 10.32 -2.46 -1.77
CA TYR A 140 8.97 -2.82 -2.20
C TYR A 140 8.52 -2.00 -3.42
N LEU A 141 8.77 -0.69 -3.44
CA LEU A 141 8.40 0.17 -4.56
C LEU A 141 9.21 -0.17 -5.82
N ALA A 142 10.53 -0.37 -5.67
CA ALA A 142 11.42 -0.74 -6.77
C ALA A 142 11.02 -2.10 -7.39
N GLN A 143 10.75 -3.11 -6.56
CA GLN A 143 10.31 -4.43 -7.05
C GLN A 143 8.97 -4.33 -7.80
N ARG A 144 8.03 -3.52 -7.30
CA ARG A 144 6.75 -3.31 -8.00
C ARG A 144 6.94 -2.60 -9.33
N ASP A 145 7.80 -1.60 -9.38
CA ASP A 145 8.13 -0.89 -10.61
C ASP A 145 8.73 -1.84 -11.66
N GLU A 146 9.67 -2.70 -11.27
CA GLU A 146 10.23 -3.75 -12.15
C GLU A 146 9.14 -4.70 -12.68
N MET A 147 8.23 -5.14 -11.80
CA MET A 147 7.11 -5.99 -12.20
C MET A 147 6.17 -5.27 -13.18
N LEU A 148 5.88 -3.98 -12.95
CA LEU A 148 5.05 -3.18 -13.84
C LEU A 148 5.74 -2.93 -15.18
N ALA A 149 7.05 -2.70 -15.18
CA ALA A 149 7.85 -2.57 -16.39
C ALA A 149 7.81 -3.85 -17.24
N SER A 150 7.79 -5.03 -16.61
CA SER A 150 7.67 -6.32 -17.33
C SER A 150 6.36 -6.46 -18.12
N ILE A 151 5.33 -5.71 -17.74
CA ILE A 151 4.03 -5.65 -18.41
C ILE A 151 3.80 -4.29 -19.09
N ASN A 152 4.89 -3.55 -19.35
CA ASN A 152 4.89 -2.25 -20.02
C ASN A 152 3.94 -1.22 -19.39
N TYR A 153 3.75 -1.29 -18.07
CA TYR A 153 2.87 -0.41 -17.29
C TYR A 153 1.41 -0.37 -17.79
N GLU A 154 0.94 -1.40 -18.52
CA GLU A 154 -0.40 -1.40 -19.14
C GLU A 154 -1.54 -1.33 -18.11
N THR A 155 -1.39 -2.00 -16.97
CA THR A 155 -2.40 -2.08 -15.92
C THR A 155 -1.79 -2.52 -14.58
N THR A 156 -2.58 -2.56 -13.52
CA THR A 156 -2.15 -3.08 -12.21
C THR A 156 -1.81 -4.57 -12.29
N LEU A 157 -0.82 -5.03 -11.52
CA LEU A 157 -0.33 -6.42 -11.56
C LEU A 157 -1.45 -7.43 -11.32
N LYS A 158 -2.32 -7.15 -10.35
CA LYS A 158 -3.47 -8.00 -10.02
C LYS A 158 -4.45 -8.17 -11.18
N LYS A 159 -4.73 -7.10 -11.93
CA LYS A 159 -5.60 -7.14 -13.14
C LYS A 159 -4.94 -7.93 -14.26
N TRP A 160 -3.64 -7.70 -14.49
CA TRP A 160 -2.87 -8.40 -15.51
C TRP A 160 -2.82 -9.91 -15.23
N ASP A 161 -2.48 -10.30 -14.00
CA ASP A 161 -2.47 -11.70 -13.56
C ASP A 161 -3.84 -12.34 -13.69
N SER A 162 -4.89 -11.62 -13.28
CA SER A 162 -6.26 -12.12 -13.38
C SER A 162 -6.67 -12.39 -14.83
N ALA A 163 -6.30 -11.48 -15.75
CA ALA A 163 -6.55 -11.66 -17.17
C ALA A 163 -5.80 -12.87 -17.73
N ASN A 164 -4.54 -13.05 -17.34
CA ASN A 164 -3.73 -14.19 -17.77
C ASN A 164 -4.24 -15.52 -17.24
N GLN A 165 -4.63 -15.60 -15.96
CA GLN A 165 -5.26 -16.80 -15.41
C GLN A 165 -6.53 -17.17 -16.19
N ARG A 166 -7.37 -16.20 -16.58
CA ARG A 166 -8.55 -16.49 -17.40
C ARG A 166 -8.18 -17.03 -18.79
N LYS A 167 -7.12 -16.51 -19.42
CA LYS A 167 -6.64 -16.99 -20.73
C LYS A 167 -6.17 -18.45 -20.70
N LEU A 168 -5.62 -18.91 -19.57
CA LEU A 168 -5.18 -20.30 -19.39
C LEU A 168 -6.34 -21.31 -19.42
N LEU A 169 -7.60 -20.87 -19.23
CA LEU A 169 -8.77 -21.74 -19.23
C LEU A 169 -9.21 -22.06 -20.68
N THR A 170 -8.37 -22.83 -21.38
CA THR A 170 -8.56 -23.19 -22.79
C THR A 170 -9.78 -24.09 -23.00
N PRO A 171 -10.38 -24.15 -24.21
CA PRO A 171 -11.49 -25.06 -24.51
C PRO A 171 -11.17 -26.53 -24.19
N LYS A 172 -9.94 -26.96 -24.44
CA LYS A 172 -9.46 -28.31 -24.12
C LYS A 172 -9.50 -28.57 -22.61
N LEU A 173 -8.92 -27.66 -21.82
CA LEU A 173 -8.94 -27.77 -20.36
C LEU A 173 -10.38 -27.77 -19.82
N ARG A 174 -11.26 -26.92 -20.38
CA ARG A 174 -12.68 -26.92 -20.00
C ARG A 174 -13.31 -28.30 -20.22
N GLU A 175 -13.10 -28.92 -21.38
CA GLU A 175 -13.62 -30.25 -21.67
C GLU A 175 -13.05 -31.34 -20.73
N GLU A 176 -11.76 -31.27 -20.40
CA GLU A 176 -11.12 -32.19 -19.46
C GLU A 176 -11.75 -32.11 -18.06
N ILE A 177 -11.98 -30.89 -17.55
CA ILE A 177 -12.63 -30.70 -16.25
C ILE A 177 -14.09 -31.17 -16.29
N MET A 178 -14.82 -30.89 -17.38
CA MET A 178 -16.18 -31.39 -17.55
C MET A 178 -16.26 -32.91 -17.49
N LYS A 179 -15.35 -33.61 -18.18
CA LYS A 179 -15.29 -35.08 -18.19
C LYS A 179 -14.88 -35.64 -16.83
N ARG A 180 -13.88 -35.02 -16.16
CA ARG A 180 -13.44 -35.42 -14.81
C ARG A 180 -14.59 -35.38 -13.82
N ASP A 181 -15.38 -34.31 -13.84
CA ASP A 181 -16.50 -34.10 -12.92
C ASP A 181 -17.79 -34.78 -13.40
N ASN A 182 -17.71 -35.62 -14.44
CA ASN A 182 -18.85 -36.29 -15.08
C ASN A 182 -20.02 -35.33 -15.35
N TYR A 183 -19.72 -34.14 -15.88
CA TYR A 183 -20.69 -33.08 -16.19
C TYR A 183 -21.63 -32.73 -15.01
N THR A 184 -21.17 -32.93 -13.77
CA THR A 184 -21.97 -32.79 -12.55
C THR A 184 -21.51 -31.60 -11.72
N CYS A 185 -22.46 -30.78 -11.28
CA CYS A 185 -22.17 -29.67 -10.37
C CYS A 185 -21.56 -30.18 -9.06
N GLN A 186 -20.35 -29.71 -8.72
CA GLN A 186 -19.61 -30.14 -7.54
C GLN A 186 -20.17 -29.58 -6.22
N ILE A 187 -21.10 -28.61 -6.28
CA ILE A 187 -21.78 -28.07 -5.08
C ILE A 187 -23.12 -28.78 -4.82
N CYS A 188 -23.98 -28.92 -5.83
CA CYS A 188 -25.35 -29.39 -5.64
C CYS A 188 -25.65 -30.76 -6.25
N GLY A 189 -24.68 -31.40 -6.93
CA GLY A 189 -24.86 -32.71 -7.54
C GLY A 189 -25.72 -32.72 -8.82
N LYS A 190 -26.12 -31.56 -9.35
CA LYS A 190 -26.91 -31.49 -10.60
C LYS A 190 -26.10 -32.02 -11.79
N TYR A 191 -26.55 -33.11 -12.40
CA TYR A 191 -26.00 -33.66 -13.65
C TYR A 191 -26.47 -32.86 -14.87
N MET A 192 -25.55 -32.50 -15.77
CA MET A 192 -25.78 -31.59 -16.93
C MET A 192 -25.01 -32.07 -18.19
N PRO A 193 -25.35 -33.24 -18.77
CA PRO A 193 -24.60 -33.84 -19.89
C PRO A 193 -24.70 -33.05 -21.19
N ASP A 194 -25.78 -32.29 -21.37
CA ASP A 194 -26.01 -31.38 -22.50
C ASP A 194 -25.19 -30.08 -22.40
N LYS A 195 -24.44 -29.89 -21.29
CA LYS A 195 -23.63 -28.71 -20.97
C LYS A 195 -24.46 -27.43 -20.77
N VAL A 196 -25.80 -27.51 -20.75
CA VAL A 196 -26.67 -26.33 -20.64
C VAL A 196 -26.62 -25.78 -19.21
N GLY A 197 -26.13 -24.56 -19.06
CA GLY A 197 -25.95 -23.92 -17.75
C GLY A 197 -24.77 -24.48 -16.94
N LEU A 198 -23.90 -25.29 -17.55
CA LEU A 198 -22.67 -25.80 -16.96
C LEU A 198 -21.55 -24.76 -17.10
N GLN A 199 -20.89 -24.43 -16.00
CA GLN A 199 -19.78 -23.49 -15.96
C GLN A 199 -18.58 -24.12 -15.27
N ILE A 200 -17.37 -23.79 -15.76
CA ILE A 200 -16.12 -24.10 -15.05
C ILE A 200 -15.77 -22.90 -14.19
N ASP A 201 -15.66 -23.12 -12.90
CA ASP A 201 -15.34 -22.10 -11.91
C ASP A 201 -14.07 -22.47 -11.13
N HIS A 202 -13.41 -21.45 -10.56
CA HIS A 202 -12.24 -21.63 -9.72
C HIS A 202 -12.67 -21.79 -8.25
N ILE A 203 -12.25 -22.89 -7.61
CA ILE A 203 -12.51 -23.14 -6.19
C ILE A 203 -12.01 -21.96 -5.35
N ILE A 204 -10.71 -21.64 -5.47
CA ILE A 204 -10.12 -20.38 -5.03
C ILE A 204 -10.28 -19.38 -6.18
N PRO A 205 -11.04 -18.28 -6.02
CA PRO A 205 -11.24 -17.31 -7.08
C PRO A 205 -9.92 -16.67 -7.55
N ILE A 206 -9.83 -16.38 -8.85
CA ILE A 206 -8.69 -15.68 -9.45
C ILE A 206 -8.39 -14.35 -8.72
N ALA A 207 -9.44 -13.60 -8.35
CA ALA A 207 -9.32 -12.32 -7.64
C ALA A 207 -8.63 -12.43 -6.26
N LYS A 208 -8.52 -13.66 -5.72
CA LYS A 208 -7.87 -14.02 -4.46
C LYS A 208 -6.58 -14.83 -4.68
N GLY A 209 -6.03 -14.83 -5.89
CA GLY A 209 -4.78 -15.53 -6.22
C GLY A 209 -4.94 -16.96 -6.72
N GLY A 210 -6.18 -17.43 -6.93
CA GLY A 210 -6.44 -18.76 -7.47
C GLY A 210 -5.84 -18.98 -8.86
N LYS A 211 -5.22 -20.15 -9.06
CA LYS A 211 -4.59 -20.53 -10.33
C LYS A 211 -5.53 -21.33 -11.21
N THR A 212 -5.39 -21.20 -12.52
CA THR A 212 -6.10 -22.03 -13.50
C THR A 212 -5.38 -23.36 -13.69
N VAL A 213 -5.56 -24.25 -12.72
CA VAL A 213 -5.02 -25.61 -12.72
C VAL A 213 -6.13 -26.59 -12.38
N PRO A 214 -6.10 -27.84 -12.88
CA PRO A 214 -7.20 -28.79 -12.67
C PRO A 214 -7.63 -28.92 -11.21
N SER A 215 -6.69 -28.96 -10.26
CA SER A 215 -6.98 -29.05 -8.82
C SER A 215 -7.74 -27.87 -8.23
N ASN A 216 -7.73 -26.71 -8.89
CA ASN A 216 -8.46 -25.51 -8.46
C ASN A 216 -9.68 -25.21 -9.35
N LEU A 217 -10.01 -26.09 -10.31
CA LEU A 217 -11.16 -25.94 -11.20
C LEU A 217 -12.24 -26.95 -10.82
N GLN A 218 -13.50 -26.55 -10.99
CA GLN A 218 -14.67 -27.39 -10.74
C GLN A 218 -15.81 -27.07 -11.71
N VAL A 219 -16.63 -28.07 -12.00
CA VAL A 219 -17.92 -27.89 -12.68
C VAL A 219 -18.97 -27.36 -11.71
N LEU A 220 -19.61 -26.23 -12.04
CA LEU A 220 -20.76 -25.69 -11.33
C LEU A 220 -21.95 -25.49 -12.26
N CYS A 221 -23.18 -25.63 -11.74
CA CYS A 221 -24.36 -25.14 -12.45
C CYS A 221 -24.48 -23.61 -12.31
N SER A 222 -25.17 -22.96 -13.24
CA SER A 222 -25.36 -21.50 -13.28
C SER A 222 -25.88 -20.92 -11.95
N ARG A 223 -26.78 -21.62 -11.26
CA ARG A 223 -27.30 -21.22 -9.94
C ARG A 223 -26.23 -21.23 -8.86
N CYS A 224 -25.45 -22.30 -8.77
CA CYS A 224 -24.38 -22.43 -7.77
C CYS A 224 -23.25 -21.45 -8.05
N ASN A 225 -22.81 -21.34 -9.31
CA ASN A 225 -21.78 -20.36 -9.70
C ASN A 225 -22.22 -18.92 -9.40
N GLY A 226 -23.47 -18.59 -9.73
CA GLY A 226 -24.06 -17.28 -9.43
C GLY A 226 -24.19 -16.99 -7.93
N SER A 227 -24.28 -18.01 -7.07
CA SER A 227 -24.35 -17.84 -5.61
C SER A 227 -22.97 -17.69 -4.97
N LYS A 228 -21.96 -18.37 -5.53
CA LYS A 228 -20.57 -18.38 -5.05
C LYS A 228 -19.86 -17.05 -5.31
N HIS A 229 -19.94 -16.50 -6.52
CA HIS A 229 -19.18 -15.30 -6.91
C HIS A 229 -17.68 -15.43 -6.57
N ASP A 230 -17.11 -14.44 -5.87
CA ASP A 230 -15.72 -14.39 -5.41
C ASP A 230 -15.53 -14.91 -3.98
N LYS A 231 -16.50 -15.66 -3.44
CA LYS A 231 -16.39 -16.28 -2.12
C LYS A 231 -15.43 -17.46 -2.16
N LEU A 232 -14.69 -17.64 -1.06
CA LEU A 232 -14.00 -18.90 -0.79
C LEU A 232 -15.06 -19.81 -0.18
N GLU A 233 -15.31 -20.96 -0.79
CA GLU A 233 -16.04 -22.01 -0.11
C GLU A 233 -15.04 -22.71 0.81
N ILE A 234 -15.30 -22.63 2.12
CA ILE A 234 -14.58 -23.36 3.17
C ILE A 234 -15.42 -24.60 3.48
#